data_AF-A0A1Y2GT58-F1
#
_entry.id   AF-A0A1Y2GT58-F1
#
_cell.length_a   1.000
_cell.length_b   1.000
_cell.length_c   1.000
_cell.angle_alpha   90.00
_cell.angle_beta   90.00
_cell.angle_gamma   90.00
#
_symmetry.space_group_name_H-M   'P 1'
#
loop_
_entity.id
_entity.type
_entity.pdbx_description
1 polymer ?
#
loop_
_entity_poly.entity_id
_entity_poly.type
_entity_poly.pdbx_seq_one_letter_code
_entity_poly.pdbx_strand_id
1 'polypeptide(L)'
;MIEVDVFWSFSFGAVFAACSAGSISKNIAFQTPFWSAPSFVYTLLFLSLIFAPSGLYLLWDNPGWESMFVLGDKNEIHAILPTLFAFTNVLLGIIGYYVTYSKIRSLTLKRTQSKESLPMSYHKYWIHAYTCFCAILGMGYNRFMYPSDYVAWRAGLQYPLTDFFTSRILFTLLSMGVILLPAVYIPVYVWLKGTLIRPGDKSRLTLTCIFYILQGVSVVSTLFGAYIVRYHENDPKQTFIQNLWALFDNGNILSRDSKWSPLLGFWVAETAVMLLVYVPILFVPSIPTIAATHKSQ
;
A
#
# COMPACT_ATOMS: atom_id res chain seq x y z
N MET A 1 12.24 -0.39 5.98
CA MET A 1 10.94 0.24 6.26
C MET A 1 10.96 1.71 5.85
N ILE A 2 11.99 2.47 6.20
CA ILE A 2 12.14 3.90 5.80
C ILE A 2 11.81 4.16 4.32
N GLU A 3 12.32 3.31 3.42
CA GLU A 3 12.10 3.41 1.96
C GLU A 3 10.64 3.20 1.54
N VAL A 4 9.85 2.48 2.34
CA VAL A 4 8.46 2.14 2.02
C VAL A 4 7.47 3.14 2.64
N ASP A 5 7.88 3.85 3.70
CA ASP A 5 7.02 4.83 4.40
C ASP A 5 6.64 6.02 3.52
N VAL A 6 7.49 6.36 2.54
CA VAL A 6 7.19 7.38 1.52
C VAL A 6 5.93 7.04 0.71
N PHE A 7 5.77 5.77 0.35
CA PHE A 7 4.58 5.28 -0.37
C PHE A 7 3.39 5.18 0.57
N TRP A 8 3.62 4.77 1.81
CA TRP A 8 2.58 4.70 2.83
C TRP A 8 1.98 6.08 3.10
N SER A 9 2.82 7.08 3.36
CA SER A 9 2.44 8.47 3.57
C SER A 9 1.63 9.04 2.42
N PHE A 10 2.14 8.90 1.19
CA PHE A 10 1.42 9.31 -0.01
C PHE A 10 0.04 8.66 -0.08
N SER A 11 -0.01 7.36 0.19
CA SER A 11 -1.24 6.59 0.13
C SER A 11 -2.27 7.04 1.15
N PHE A 12 -1.87 7.37 2.38
CA PHE A 12 -2.78 7.92 3.39
C PHE A 12 -3.41 9.24 2.95
N GLY A 13 -2.60 10.16 2.42
CA GLY A 13 -3.13 11.40 1.87
C GLY A 13 -4.11 11.16 0.73
N ALA A 14 -3.74 10.28 -0.19
CA ALA A 14 -4.56 9.93 -1.35
C ALA A 14 -5.87 9.23 -0.97
N VAL A 15 -5.87 8.31 0.01
CA VAL A 15 -7.09 7.61 0.43
C VAL A 15 -8.04 8.55 1.20
N PHE A 16 -7.52 9.42 2.06
CA PHE A 16 -8.35 10.41 2.76
C PHE A 16 -9.01 11.39 1.80
N ALA A 17 -8.29 11.88 0.78
CA ALA A 17 -8.86 12.68 -0.29
C ALA A 17 -9.92 11.91 -1.10
N ALA A 18 -9.61 10.67 -1.50
CA ALA A 18 -10.51 9.83 -2.29
C ALA A 18 -11.83 9.55 -1.55
N CYS A 19 -11.75 9.13 -0.28
CA CYS A 19 -12.92 8.80 0.52
C CYS A 19 -13.75 10.04 0.89
N SER A 20 -13.14 11.22 0.96
CA SER A 20 -13.83 12.50 1.18
C SER A 20 -14.28 13.21 -0.10
N ALA A 21 -14.21 12.55 -1.26
CA ALA A 21 -14.57 13.13 -2.55
C ALA A 21 -15.97 13.75 -2.57
N GLY A 22 -16.97 13.14 -1.90
CA GLY A 22 -18.32 13.70 -1.81
C GLY A 22 -18.36 15.08 -1.12
N SER A 23 -17.58 15.28 -0.05
CA SER A 23 -17.45 16.57 0.64
C SER A 23 -16.60 17.55 -0.18
N ILE A 24 -15.47 17.09 -0.72
CA ILE A 24 -14.58 17.89 -1.57
C ILE A 24 -15.34 18.44 -2.79
N SER A 25 -16.14 17.63 -3.48
CA SER A 25 -16.92 18.07 -4.64
C SER A 25 -17.93 19.17 -4.29
N LYS A 26 -18.54 19.13 -3.10
CA LYS A 26 -19.43 20.21 -2.62
C LYS A 26 -18.63 21.49 -2.38
N ASN A 27 -17.50 21.38 -1.69
CA ASN A 27 -16.59 22.49 -1.39
C ASN A 27 -16.04 23.17 -2.67
N ILE A 28 -15.73 22.39 -3.71
CA ILE A 28 -15.30 22.92 -5.01
C ILE A 28 -16.39 23.80 -5.66
N ALA A 29 -17.67 23.46 -5.48
CA ALA A 29 -18.76 24.32 -5.97
C ALA A 29 -18.74 25.71 -5.31
N PHE A 30 -18.24 25.80 -4.08
CA PHE A 30 -18.04 27.05 -3.33
C PHE A 30 -16.64 27.67 -3.54
N GLN A 31 -15.85 27.18 -4.51
CA GLN A 31 -14.50 27.67 -4.83
C GLN A 31 -13.51 27.71 -3.66
N THR A 32 -13.73 26.88 -2.64
CA THR A 32 -12.84 26.86 -1.46
C THR A 32 -11.48 26.23 -1.80
N PRO A 33 -10.38 26.73 -1.23
CA PRO A 33 -9.06 26.15 -1.45
C PRO A 33 -8.91 24.78 -0.77
N PHE A 34 -8.02 23.93 -1.27
CA PHE A 34 -7.89 22.54 -0.80
C PHE A 34 -7.50 22.44 0.68
N TRP A 35 -6.69 23.39 1.18
CA TRP A 35 -6.21 23.39 2.56
C TRP A 35 -7.31 23.70 3.58
N SER A 36 -8.45 24.23 3.14
CA SER A 36 -9.61 24.47 3.99
C SER A 36 -10.52 23.24 4.16
N ALA A 37 -10.27 22.17 3.41
CA ALA A 37 -11.08 20.95 3.52
C ALA A 37 -10.84 20.27 4.88
N PRO A 38 -11.89 19.91 5.64
CA PRO A 38 -11.73 19.22 6.92
C PRO A 38 -10.93 17.91 6.81
N SER A 39 -11.08 17.18 5.71
CA SER A 39 -10.30 15.97 5.44
C SER A 39 -8.82 16.25 5.19
N PHE A 40 -8.45 17.42 4.66
CA PHE A 40 -7.04 17.83 4.56
C PHE A 40 -6.45 18.14 5.93
N VAL A 41 -7.16 18.90 6.76
CA VAL A 41 -6.73 19.21 8.13
C VAL A 41 -6.56 17.91 8.93
N TYR A 42 -7.51 16.99 8.81
CA TYR A 42 -7.39 15.66 9.41
C TYR A 42 -6.14 14.92 8.91
N THR A 43 -5.90 14.92 7.60
CA THR A 43 -4.71 14.28 6.99
C THR A 43 -3.43 14.85 7.59
N LEU A 44 -3.32 16.18 7.70
CA LEU A 44 -2.15 16.85 8.27
C LEU A 44 -1.94 16.49 9.74
N LEU A 45 -3.00 16.49 10.55
CA LEU A 45 -2.94 16.13 11.96
C LEU A 45 -2.59 14.65 12.14
N PHE A 46 -3.21 13.75 11.39
CA PHE A 46 -2.91 12.33 11.42
C PHE A 46 -1.44 12.07 11.07
N LEU A 47 -0.93 12.66 9.99
CA LEU A 47 0.45 12.47 9.56
C LEU A 47 1.45 13.03 10.59
N SER A 48 1.19 14.24 11.09
CA SER A 48 2.11 14.95 11.99
C SER A 48 2.09 14.41 13.42
N LEU A 49 0.93 13.98 13.92
CA LEU A 49 0.75 13.62 15.33
C LEU A 49 0.76 12.12 15.59
N ILE A 50 0.47 11.31 14.58
CA ILE A 50 0.33 9.85 14.74
C ILE A 50 1.35 9.13 13.85
N PHE A 51 1.26 9.30 12.53
CA PHE A 51 2.04 8.47 11.61
C PHE A 51 3.55 8.76 11.70
N ALA A 52 3.99 10.00 11.48
CA ALA A 52 5.42 10.33 11.52
C ALA A 52 6.05 10.07 12.90
N PRO A 53 5.41 10.43 14.05
CA PRO A 53 5.93 10.06 15.36
C PRO A 53 6.04 8.54 15.59
N SER A 54 5.10 7.75 15.06
CA SER A 54 5.16 6.28 15.16
C SER A 54 6.35 5.69 14.39
N GLY A 55 6.59 6.16 13.17
CA GLY A 55 7.77 5.73 12.39
C GLY A 55 9.08 6.19 13.02
N LEU A 56 9.13 7.40 13.60
CA LEU A 56 10.28 7.87 14.36
C LEU A 56 10.57 6.97 15.56
N TYR A 57 9.54 6.55 16.29
CA TYR A 57 9.71 5.61 17.39
C TYR A 57 10.28 4.28 16.90
N LEU A 58 9.76 3.72 15.80
CA LEU A 58 10.28 2.48 15.22
C LEU A 58 11.74 2.62 14.81
N LEU A 59 12.09 3.73 14.15
CA LEU A 59 13.47 4.04 13.76
C LEU A 59 14.41 4.14 14.95
N TRP A 60 13.94 4.70 16.06
CA TRP A 60 14.77 4.92 17.24
C TRP A 60 14.91 3.68 18.14
N ASP A 61 13.85 2.87 18.22
CA ASP A 61 13.82 1.65 19.04
C ASP A 61 14.38 0.43 18.30
N ASN A 62 14.17 0.35 16.99
CA ASN A 62 14.56 -0.78 16.14
C ASN A 62 15.25 -0.32 14.84
N PRO A 63 16.39 0.40 14.92
CA PRO A 63 17.05 1.04 13.77
C PRO A 63 17.45 0.06 12.66
N GLY A 64 17.98 -1.10 13.04
CA GLY A 64 18.30 -2.17 12.10
C GLY A 64 17.07 -2.63 11.34
N TRP A 65 15.99 -2.98 12.04
CA TRP A 65 14.75 -3.42 11.40
C TRP A 65 14.11 -2.34 10.52
N GLU A 66 14.00 -1.11 11.04
CA GLU A 66 13.37 0.00 10.34
C GLU A 66 14.13 0.36 9.05
N SER A 67 15.44 0.16 9.02
CA SER A 67 16.25 0.37 7.83
C SER A 67 16.35 -0.84 6.90
N MET A 68 15.60 -1.92 7.13
CA MET A 68 15.83 -3.22 6.45
C MET A 68 17.29 -3.71 6.56
N PHE A 69 17.90 -3.49 7.73
CA PHE A 69 19.26 -3.85 8.09
C PHE A 69 20.32 -3.24 7.17
N VAL A 70 20.00 -2.08 6.59
CA VAL A 70 20.94 -1.27 5.79
C VAL A 70 21.72 -0.32 6.70
N LEU A 71 21.05 0.22 7.72
CA LEU A 71 21.67 1.05 8.74
C LEU A 71 22.01 0.18 9.95
N GLY A 72 23.10 0.53 10.63
CA GLY A 72 23.52 -0.18 11.83
C GLY A 72 22.71 0.22 13.06
N ASP A 73 23.39 0.17 14.21
CA ASP A 73 22.75 0.48 15.47
C ASP A 73 22.45 1.97 15.61
N LYS A 74 21.63 2.29 16.62
CA LYS A 74 21.18 3.65 16.93
C LYS A 74 22.31 4.69 16.98
N ASN A 75 23.48 4.29 17.47
CA ASN A 75 24.65 5.18 17.62
C ASN A 75 25.28 5.54 16.26
N GLU A 76 24.98 4.80 15.20
CA GLU A 76 25.47 5.03 13.84
C GLU A 76 24.52 5.92 13.03
N ILE A 77 23.28 6.10 13.48
CA ILE A 77 22.28 6.91 12.78
C ILE A 77 22.47 8.39 13.10
N HIS A 78 22.88 9.15 12.08
CA HIS A 78 22.95 10.61 12.18
C HIS A 78 21.55 11.23 12.31
N ALA A 79 21.39 12.22 13.18
CA ALA A 79 20.10 12.87 13.49
C ALA A 79 19.38 13.52 12.28
N ILE A 80 20.11 13.76 11.19
CA ILE A 80 19.51 14.24 9.93
C ILE A 80 18.51 13.23 9.35
N LEU A 81 18.76 11.93 9.52
CA LEU A 81 17.92 10.88 8.97
C LEU A 81 16.51 10.87 9.59
N PRO A 82 16.32 10.79 10.92
CA PRO A 82 14.98 10.89 11.51
C PRO A 82 14.32 12.24 11.20
N THR A 83 15.08 13.32 11.10
CA THR A 83 14.54 14.63 10.73
C THR A 83 13.95 14.62 9.32
N LEU A 84 14.71 14.12 8.34
CA LEU A 84 14.25 13.98 6.97
C LEU A 84 13.09 13.00 6.88
N PHE A 85 13.16 11.87 7.60
CA PHE A 85 12.09 10.89 7.68
C PHE A 85 10.76 11.51 8.11
N ALA A 86 10.76 12.28 9.22
CA ALA A 86 9.55 12.92 9.71
C ALA A 86 9.00 13.93 8.72
N PHE A 87 9.89 14.75 8.15
CA PHE A 87 9.53 15.76 7.16
C PHE A 87 8.94 15.15 5.87
N THR A 88 9.63 14.16 5.29
CA THR A 88 9.22 13.55 4.02
C THR A 88 7.91 12.80 4.15
N ASN A 89 7.65 12.13 5.26
CA ASN A 89 6.37 11.45 5.49
C ASN A 89 5.19 12.42 5.49
N VAL A 90 5.29 13.54 6.22
CA VAL A 90 4.24 14.55 6.23
C VAL A 90 4.10 15.20 4.84
N LEU A 91 5.21 15.58 4.21
CA LEU A 91 5.21 16.20 2.88
C LEU A 91 4.57 15.30 1.82
N LEU A 92 4.94 14.02 1.78
CA LEU A 92 4.43 13.08 0.78
C LEU A 92 2.96 12.77 0.97
N GLY A 93 2.48 12.72 2.22
CA GLY A 93 1.05 12.62 2.47
C GLY A 93 0.27 13.86 2.04
N ILE A 94 0.83 15.07 2.22
CA ILE A 94 0.25 16.30 1.64
C ILE A 94 0.19 16.20 0.11
N ILE A 95 1.28 15.75 -0.53
CA ILE A 95 1.34 15.57 -2.00
C ILE A 95 0.30 14.54 -2.46
N GLY A 96 0.20 13.39 -1.80
CA GLY A 96 -0.79 12.35 -2.13
C GLY A 96 -2.23 12.85 -2.04
N TYR A 97 -2.53 13.63 -1.00
CA TYR A 97 -3.81 14.32 -0.86
C TYR A 97 -4.04 15.30 -2.00
N TYR A 98 -3.07 16.19 -2.27
CA TYR A 98 -3.19 17.23 -3.29
C TYR A 98 -3.38 16.68 -4.71
N VAL A 99 -2.61 15.64 -5.08
CA VAL A 99 -2.74 14.98 -6.40
C VAL A 99 -4.15 14.41 -6.57
N THR A 100 -4.66 13.72 -5.54
CA THR A 100 -5.99 13.13 -5.56
C THR A 100 -7.09 14.20 -5.58
N TYR A 101 -6.95 15.24 -4.75
CA TYR A 101 -7.83 16.41 -4.73
C TYR A 101 -7.89 17.09 -6.11
N SER A 102 -6.73 17.33 -6.73
CA SER A 102 -6.63 17.97 -8.05
C SER A 102 -7.37 17.16 -9.11
N LYS A 103 -7.28 15.83 -9.06
CA LYS A 103 -8.05 14.96 -9.94
C LYS A 103 -9.55 15.07 -9.65
N ILE A 104 -9.97 14.98 -8.39
CA ILE A 104 -11.37 15.14 -7.99
C ILE A 104 -11.93 16.48 -8.45
N ARG A 105 -11.16 17.57 -8.31
CA ARG A 105 -11.51 18.90 -8.79
C ARG A 105 -11.74 18.93 -10.29
N SER A 106 -10.80 18.40 -11.07
CA SER A 106 -10.93 18.33 -12.53
C SER A 106 -12.19 17.55 -12.97
N LEU A 107 -12.50 16.46 -12.27
CA LEU A 107 -13.67 15.62 -12.56
C LEU A 107 -14.97 16.28 -12.11
N THR A 108 -14.96 16.98 -10.98
CA THR A 108 -16.12 17.70 -10.46
C THR A 108 -16.51 18.84 -11.39
N LEU A 109 -15.54 19.62 -11.87
CA LEU A 109 -15.79 20.71 -12.81
C LEU A 109 -16.37 20.21 -14.14
N LYS A 110 -15.86 19.07 -14.65
CA LYS A 110 -16.42 18.41 -15.84
C LYS A 110 -17.84 17.89 -15.59
N ARG A 111 -18.10 17.32 -14.41
CA ARG A 111 -19.42 16.85 -13.98
C ARG A 111 -20.46 17.98 -13.98
N THR A 112 -20.11 19.18 -13.52
CA THR A 112 -21.03 20.33 -13.53
C THR A 112 -21.54 20.63 -14.94
N GLN A 113 -20.74 20.31 -15.97
CA GLN A 113 -21.11 20.49 -17.38
C GLN A 113 -21.94 19.30 -17.92
N SER A 114 -21.64 18.06 -17.53
CA SER A 114 -22.27 16.85 -18.11
C SER A 114 -23.39 16.21 -17.27
N LYS A 115 -23.73 16.74 -16.08
CA LYS A 115 -24.69 16.16 -15.10
C LYS A 115 -24.39 14.72 -14.66
N GLU A 116 -23.20 14.22 -14.98
CA GLU A 116 -22.74 12.89 -14.68
C GLU A 116 -22.26 12.75 -13.22
N SER A 117 -22.42 11.61 -12.57
CA SER A 117 -21.85 11.35 -11.22
C SER A 117 -20.30 11.29 -11.23
N LEU A 118 -19.66 11.37 -10.06
CA LEU A 118 -18.19 11.42 -10.03
C LEU A 118 -17.58 10.01 -10.24
N PRO A 119 -16.70 9.77 -11.22
CA PRO A 119 -16.13 8.44 -11.46
C PRO A 119 -15.04 8.10 -10.43
N MET A 120 -15.01 6.86 -9.93
CA MET A 120 -14.06 6.37 -8.89
C MET A 120 -12.59 6.26 -9.34
N SER A 121 -12.25 6.72 -10.54
CA SER A 121 -10.89 6.63 -11.12
C SER A 121 -9.79 7.28 -10.27
N TYR A 122 -10.13 8.16 -9.33
CA TYR A 122 -9.18 8.77 -8.40
C TYR A 122 -8.71 7.81 -7.29
N HIS A 123 -9.40 6.70 -7.02
CA HIS A 123 -8.92 5.69 -6.08
C HIS A 123 -7.62 5.02 -6.55
N LYS A 124 -7.30 5.10 -7.85
CA LYS A 124 -6.07 4.52 -8.37
C LYS A 124 -4.82 5.07 -7.67
N TYR A 125 -4.78 6.33 -7.22
CA TYR A 125 -3.55 6.93 -6.68
C TYR A 125 -3.07 6.24 -5.40
N TRP A 126 -3.98 6.00 -4.46
CA TRP A 126 -3.62 5.28 -3.24
C TRP A 126 -3.42 3.78 -3.50
N ILE A 127 -4.17 3.18 -4.44
CA ILE A 127 -3.97 1.78 -4.85
C ILE A 127 -2.56 1.57 -5.38
N HIS A 128 -2.10 2.39 -6.34
CA HIS A 128 -0.74 2.29 -6.88
C HIS A 128 0.33 2.47 -5.78
N ALA A 129 0.15 3.45 -4.90
CA ALA A 129 1.11 3.68 -3.82
C ALA A 129 1.19 2.48 -2.86
N TYR A 130 0.05 1.89 -2.49
CA TYR A 130 0.04 0.64 -1.72
C TYR A 130 0.68 -0.52 -2.49
N THR A 131 0.43 -0.65 -3.80
CA THR A 131 1.08 -1.69 -4.63
C THR A 131 2.60 -1.56 -4.57
N CYS A 132 3.14 -0.35 -4.76
CA CYS A 132 4.59 -0.11 -4.68
C CYS A 132 5.15 -0.45 -3.28
N PHE A 133 4.44 -0.06 -2.23
CA PHE A 133 4.80 -0.41 -0.85
C PHE A 133 4.86 -1.94 -0.65
N CYS A 134 3.84 -2.67 -1.08
CA CYS A 134 3.77 -4.13 -0.92
C CYS A 134 4.81 -4.86 -1.75
N ALA A 135 5.09 -4.34 -2.94
CA ALA A 135 6.14 -4.85 -3.80
C ALA A 135 7.50 -4.85 -3.08
N ILE A 136 7.86 -3.71 -2.49
CA ILE A 136 9.14 -3.56 -1.78
C ILE A 136 9.17 -4.45 -0.54
N LEU A 137 8.10 -4.47 0.26
CA LEU A 137 8.03 -5.35 1.44
C LEU A 137 8.08 -6.82 1.08
N GLY A 138 7.36 -7.24 0.04
CA GLY A 138 7.33 -8.61 -0.40
C GLY A 138 8.70 -9.08 -0.91
N MET A 139 9.40 -8.24 -1.69
CA MET A 139 10.79 -8.53 -2.07
C MET A 139 11.72 -8.55 -0.86
N GLY A 140 11.48 -7.69 0.12
CA GLY A 140 12.24 -7.57 1.36
C GLY A 140 11.76 -8.45 2.51
N TYR A 141 10.87 -9.42 2.29
CA TYR A 141 10.13 -10.06 3.39
C TYR A 141 11.05 -10.76 4.39
N ASN A 142 12.17 -11.30 3.92
CA ASN A 142 13.20 -11.94 4.74
C ASN A 142 13.86 -11.01 5.76
N ARG A 143 13.94 -9.71 5.44
CA ARG A 143 14.43 -8.65 6.32
C ARG A 143 13.28 -8.16 7.21
N PHE A 144 12.10 -7.95 6.61
CA PHE A 144 10.92 -7.51 7.34
C PHE A 144 10.50 -8.48 8.46
N MET A 145 10.55 -9.79 8.20
CA MET A 145 10.19 -10.84 9.15
C MET A 145 11.38 -11.31 10.00
N TYR A 146 12.47 -10.53 10.08
CA TYR A 146 13.59 -10.89 10.94
C TYR A 146 13.24 -10.59 12.42
N PRO A 147 13.32 -11.57 13.33
CA PRO A 147 12.85 -11.40 14.70
C PRO A 147 13.87 -10.74 15.64
N SER A 148 15.11 -10.55 15.19
CA SER A 148 16.25 -10.17 16.04
C SER A 148 16.87 -8.82 15.62
N ASP A 149 17.99 -8.44 16.24
CA ASP A 149 18.65 -7.14 16.07
C ASP A 149 19.64 -7.11 14.89
N TYR A 150 20.25 -5.93 14.69
CA TYR A 150 21.20 -5.71 13.61
C TYR A 150 22.48 -6.55 13.77
N VAL A 151 22.96 -6.74 15.00
CA VAL A 151 24.18 -7.50 15.28
C VAL A 151 23.99 -8.96 14.90
N ALA A 152 22.87 -9.57 15.29
CA ALA A 152 22.50 -10.93 14.90
C ALA A 152 22.38 -11.07 13.37
N TRP A 153 21.77 -10.09 12.71
CA TRP A 153 21.65 -10.06 11.26
C TRP A 153 23.02 -10.04 10.57
N ARG A 154 23.93 -9.17 11.04
CA ARG A 154 25.29 -9.04 10.49
C ARG A 154 26.16 -10.26 10.76
N ALA A 155 25.93 -10.96 11.87
CA ALA A 155 26.56 -12.23 12.17
C ALA A 155 26.05 -13.39 11.28
N GLY A 156 25.04 -13.16 10.44
CA GLY A 156 24.47 -14.16 9.55
C GLY A 156 23.58 -15.17 10.26
N LEU A 157 23.10 -14.84 11.47
CA LEU A 157 22.22 -15.73 12.23
C LEU A 157 20.86 -15.85 11.52
N GLN A 158 20.46 -17.09 11.24
CA GLN A 158 19.18 -17.41 10.64
C GLN A 158 18.17 -17.80 11.71
N TYR A 159 16.94 -17.34 11.55
CA TYR A 159 15.81 -17.67 12.43
C TYR A 159 14.65 -18.22 11.59
N PRO A 160 13.85 -19.16 12.13
CA PRO A 160 12.56 -19.51 11.57
C PRO A 160 11.65 -18.27 11.39
N LEU A 161 10.83 -18.24 10.32
CA LEU A 161 9.86 -17.16 10.10
C LEU A 161 8.79 -17.08 11.21
N THR A 162 8.53 -18.20 11.87
CA THR A 162 7.58 -18.29 12.98
C THR A 162 7.98 -17.42 14.17
N ASP A 163 9.27 -17.23 14.37
CA ASP A 163 9.82 -16.48 15.51
C ASP A 163 9.46 -15.00 15.43
N PHE A 164 9.19 -14.49 14.22
CA PHE A 164 8.65 -13.14 14.03
C PHE A 164 7.33 -12.95 14.77
N PHE A 165 6.47 -13.97 14.81
CA PHE A 165 5.15 -13.88 15.42
C PHE A 165 5.16 -13.80 16.95
N THR A 166 6.32 -14.08 17.55
CA THR A 166 6.57 -13.90 18.99
C THR A 166 7.59 -12.80 19.26
N SER A 167 8.05 -12.11 18.23
CA SER A 167 9.11 -11.09 18.34
C SER A 167 8.59 -9.79 18.94
N ARG A 168 9.49 -9.06 19.59
CA ARG A 168 9.24 -7.70 20.09
C ARG A 168 8.74 -6.78 18.97
N ILE A 169 9.31 -6.90 17.77
CA ILE A 169 8.97 -6.08 16.61
C ILE A 169 7.50 -6.25 16.25
N LEU A 170 6.98 -7.48 16.14
CA LEU A 170 5.57 -7.69 15.85
C LEU A 170 4.68 -7.06 16.92
N PHE A 171 4.99 -7.25 18.20
CA PHE A 171 4.19 -6.67 19.28
C PHE A 171 4.20 -5.14 19.25
N THR A 172 5.33 -4.51 18.89
CA THR A 172 5.40 -3.06 18.66
C THR A 172 4.48 -2.64 17.51
N LEU A 173 4.52 -3.35 16.38
CA LEU A 173 3.64 -3.08 15.23
C LEU A 173 2.16 -3.25 15.57
N LEU A 174 1.80 -4.30 16.30
CA LEU A 174 0.43 -4.53 16.75
C LEU A 174 -0.04 -3.41 17.69
N SER A 175 0.81 -3.01 18.64
CA SER A 175 0.52 -1.92 19.59
C SER A 175 0.29 -0.59 18.86
N MET A 176 1.12 -0.27 17.86
CA MET A 176 0.90 0.90 17.02
C MET A 176 -0.35 0.76 16.14
N GLY A 177 -0.61 -0.44 15.62
CA GLY A 177 -1.78 -0.76 14.82
C GLY A 177 -3.09 -0.50 15.56
N VAL A 178 -3.15 -0.72 16.88
CA VAL A 178 -4.32 -0.39 17.71
C VAL A 178 -4.69 1.09 17.64
N ILE A 179 -3.71 1.99 17.44
CA ILE A 179 -3.95 3.43 17.33
C ILE A 179 -4.11 3.84 15.85
N LEU A 180 -3.23 3.37 14.99
CA LEU A 180 -3.19 3.73 13.57
C LEU A 180 -4.43 3.24 12.81
N LEU A 181 -4.86 1.99 13.04
CA LEU A 181 -5.97 1.42 12.29
C LEU A 181 -7.29 2.17 12.55
N PRO A 182 -7.73 2.43 13.79
CA PRO A 182 -8.93 3.26 14.00
C PRO A 182 -8.80 4.66 13.42
N ALA A 183 -7.64 5.30 13.56
CA ALA A 183 -7.38 6.63 13.03
C ALA A 183 -7.44 6.70 11.49
N VAL A 184 -7.25 5.58 10.79
CA VAL A 184 -7.37 5.50 9.33
C VAL A 184 -8.79 5.07 8.93
N TYR A 185 -9.27 3.97 9.49
CA TYR A 185 -10.49 3.31 9.03
C TYR A 185 -11.76 4.05 9.40
N ILE A 186 -11.83 4.70 10.58
CA ILE A 186 -13.04 5.43 11.00
C ILE A 186 -13.33 6.60 10.06
N PRO A 187 -12.39 7.54 9.78
CA PRO A 187 -12.63 8.62 8.83
C PRO A 187 -12.94 8.12 7.42
N VAL A 188 -12.20 7.12 6.94
CA VAL A 188 -12.44 6.49 5.63
C VAL A 188 -13.87 5.99 5.52
N TYR A 189 -14.34 5.25 6.53
CA TYR A 189 -15.71 4.73 6.58
C TYR A 189 -16.76 5.85 6.64
N VAL A 190 -16.57 6.84 7.52
CA VAL A 190 -17.49 7.98 7.68
C VAL A 190 -17.61 8.80 6.40
N TRP A 191 -16.49 9.08 5.74
CA TRP A 191 -16.48 9.89 4.51
C TRP A 191 -17.00 9.11 3.29
N LEU A 192 -16.72 7.81 3.21
CA LEU A 192 -17.26 6.95 2.16
C LEU A 192 -18.79 6.89 2.19
N LYS A 193 -19.42 6.86 3.37
CA LYS A 193 -20.89 6.93 3.50
C LYS A 193 -21.49 8.17 2.84
N GLY A 194 -20.78 9.30 2.89
CA GLY A 194 -21.19 10.55 2.26
C GLY A 194 -21.01 10.59 0.74
N THR A 195 -20.38 9.56 0.17
CA THR A 195 -20.03 9.49 -1.26
C THR A 195 -20.96 8.51 -1.97
N LEU A 196 -21.85 9.04 -2.81
CA LEU A 196 -22.79 8.25 -3.61
C LEU A 196 -22.05 7.52 -4.75
N ILE A 197 -22.02 6.18 -4.70
CA ILE A 197 -21.37 5.31 -5.70
C ILE A 197 -22.35 4.97 -6.84
N ARG A 198 -21.94 5.09 -8.11
CA ARG A 198 -22.79 4.70 -9.25
C ARG A 198 -23.02 3.19 -9.27
N PRO A 199 -24.16 2.71 -9.81
CA PRO A 199 -24.29 1.32 -10.24
C PRO A 199 -23.12 0.94 -11.17
N GLY A 200 -22.43 -0.17 -10.88
CA GLY A 200 -21.27 -0.66 -11.66
C GLY A 200 -19.90 -0.09 -11.29
N ASP A 201 -19.81 0.99 -10.48
CA ASP A 201 -18.52 1.51 -10.02
C ASP A 201 -17.81 0.54 -9.09
N LYS A 202 -18.55 -0.19 -8.26
CA LYS A 202 -18.01 -1.32 -7.46
C LYS A 202 -17.37 -2.37 -8.36
N SER A 203 -18.06 -2.78 -9.43
CA SER A 203 -17.55 -3.78 -10.37
C SER A 203 -16.30 -3.29 -11.08
N ARG A 204 -16.24 -2.01 -11.48
CA ARG A 204 -15.04 -1.40 -12.09
C ARG A 204 -13.86 -1.34 -11.13
N LEU A 205 -14.10 -0.98 -9.88
CA LEU A 205 -13.06 -0.96 -8.85
C LEU A 205 -12.59 -2.39 -8.52
N THR A 206 -13.51 -3.35 -8.45
CA THR A 206 -13.21 -4.78 -8.33
C THR A 206 -12.32 -5.25 -9.48
N LEU A 207 -12.71 -4.96 -10.72
CA LEU A 207 -11.92 -5.28 -11.91
C LEU A 207 -10.56 -4.58 -11.90
N THR A 208 -10.48 -3.36 -11.36
CA THR A 208 -9.21 -2.65 -11.19
C THR A 208 -8.30 -3.39 -10.20
N CYS A 209 -8.82 -3.79 -9.03
CA CYS A 209 -8.08 -4.60 -8.06
C CYS A 209 -7.63 -5.94 -8.66
N ILE A 210 -8.53 -6.65 -9.36
CA ILE A 210 -8.21 -7.89 -10.07
C ILE A 210 -7.12 -7.63 -11.11
N PHE A 211 -7.22 -6.55 -11.88
CA PHE A 211 -6.22 -6.19 -12.88
C PHE A 211 -4.86 -5.92 -12.23
N TYR A 212 -4.80 -5.26 -11.06
CA TYR A 212 -3.54 -5.12 -10.32
C TYR A 212 -2.99 -6.45 -9.85
N ILE A 213 -3.83 -7.34 -9.31
CA ILE A 213 -3.41 -8.71 -8.94
C ILE A 213 -2.84 -9.41 -10.17
N LEU A 214 -3.54 -9.39 -11.30
CA LEU A 214 -3.11 -10.03 -12.54
C LEU A 214 -1.84 -9.40 -13.12
N GLN A 215 -1.70 -8.07 -13.04
CA GLN A 215 -0.50 -7.36 -13.44
C GLN A 215 0.68 -7.80 -12.58
N GLY A 216 0.48 -7.86 -11.27
CA GLY A 216 1.42 -8.40 -10.31
C GLY A 216 1.91 -9.81 -10.65
N VAL A 217 0.95 -10.73 -10.80
CA VAL A 217 1.19 -12.11 -11.25
C VAL A 217 1.96 -12.14 -12.57
N SER A 218 1.56 -11.33 -13.54
CA SER A 218 2.17 -11.28 -14.87
C SER A 218 3.61 -10.76 -14.83
N VAL A 219 3.88 -9.70 -14.09
CA VAL A 219 5.23 -9.15 -13.92
C VAL A 219 6.14 -10.18 -13.27
N VAL A 220 5.69 -10.80 -12.18
CA VAL A 220 6.43 -11.87 -11.49
C VAL A 220 6.69 -13.04 -12.43
N SER A 221 5.65 -13.53 -13.12
CA SER A 221 5.75 -14.64 -14.07
C SER A 221 6.69 -14.32 -15.24
N THR A 222 6.69 -13.07 -15.72
CA THR A 222 7.58 -12.61 -16.79
C THR A 222 9.03 -12.54 -16.32
N LEU A 223 9.29 -12.04 -15.11
CA LEU A 223 10.62 -12.03 -14.52
C LEU A 223 11.15 -13.45 -14.29
N PHE A 224 10.30 -14.37 -13.82
CA PHE A 224 10.60 -15.79 -13.73
C PHE A 224 10.92 -16.39 -15.11
N GLY A 225 10.07 -16.15 -16.11
CA GLY A 225 10.28 -16.65 -17.47
C GLY A 225 11.57 -16.13 -18.10
N ALA A 226 11.85 -14.84 -18.00
CA ALA A 226 13.07 -14.22 -18.51
C ALA A 226 14.33 -14.78 -17.81
N TYR A 227 14.25 -15.05 -16.52
CA TYR A 227 15.35 -15.71 -15.81
C TYR A 227 15.55 -17.16 -16.26
N ILE A 228 14.48 -17.96 -16.40
CA ILE A 228 14.56 -19.34 -16.87
C ILE A 228 15.27 -19.40 -18.23
N VAL A 229 14.88 -18.51 -19.15
CA VAL A 229 15.53 -18.40 -20.46
C VAL A 229 17.02 -18.09 -20.30
N ARG A 230 17.37 -17.09 -19.49
CA ARG A 230 18.77 -16.73 -19.23
C ARG A 230 19.58 -17.82 -18.52
N TYR A 231 18.96 -18.63 -17.66
CA TYR A 231 19.63 -19.74 -16.98
C TYR A 231 19.81 -20.93 -17.92
N HIS A 232 18.83 -21.21 -18.77
CA HIS A 232 18.91 -22.23 -19.81
C HIS A 232 20.00 -21.92 -20.85
N GLU A 233 20.28 -20.65 -21.12
CA GLU A 233 21.44 -20.26 -21.94
C GLU A 233 22.78 -20.67 -21.30
N ASN A 234 22.85 -20.77 -19.97
CA ASN A 234 24.07 -21.12 -19.23
C ASN A 234 24.24 -22.62 -18.95
N ASP A 235 23.17 -23.42 -18.97
CA ASP A 235 23.23 -24.89 -18.88
C ASP A 235 22.20 -25.55 -19.83
N PRO A 236 22.54 -25.68 -21.13
CA PRO A 236 21.60 -26.11 -22.18
C PRO A 236 21.17 -27.58 -22.08
N LYS A 237 21.72 -28.35 -21.13
CA LYS A 237 21.37 -29.76 -20.92
C LYS A 237 20.09 -29.93 -20.10
N GLN A 238 19.64 -28.91 -19.38
CA GLN A 238 18.40 -28.96 -18.61
C GLN A 238 17.22 -28.50 -19.46
N THR A 239 16.19 -29.32 -19.59
CA THR A 239 14.98 -28.95 -20.34
C THR A 239 14.23 -27.80 -19.63
N PHE A 240 13.48 -26.99 -20.38
CA PHE A 240 12.63 -25.94 -19.80
C PHE A 240 11.74 -26.44 -18.65
N ILE A 241 11.15 -27.64 -18.79
CA ILE A 241 10.30 -28.25 -17.76
C ILE A 241 11.11 -28.67 -16.53
N GLN A 242 12.34 -29.16 -16.70
CA GLN A 242 13.22 -29.46 -15.57
C GLN A 242 13.69 -28.19 -14.85
N ASN A 243 13.95 -27.10 -15.57
CA ASN A 243 14.25 -25.79 -14.98
C ASN A 243 13.03 -25.20 -14.24
N LEU A 244 11.83 -25.37 -14.80
CA LEU A 244 10.56 -24.97 -14.17
C LEU A 244 10.30 -25.80 -12.90
N TRP A 245 10.51 -27.12 -12.95
CA TRP A 245 10.39 -27.98 -11.78
C TRP A 245 11.49 -27.71 -10.75
N ALA A 246 12.74 -27.51 -11.16
CA ALA A 246 13.83 -27.09 -10.27
C ALA A 246 13.53 -25.75 -9.57
N LEU A 247 12.71 -24.89 -10.18
CA LEU A 247 12.20 -23.67 -9.54
C LEU A 247 11.29 -23.96 -8.34
N PHE A 248 10.55 -25.07 -8.39
CA PHE A 248 9.72 -25.57 -7.28
C PHE A 248 10.46 -26.58 -6.38
N ASP A 249 11.49 -27.27 -6.89
CA ASP A 249 12.14 -28.46 -6.30
C ASP A 249 13.53 -28.15 -5.69
N ASN A 250 14.35 -27.26 -6.27
CA ASN A 250 15.69 -26.87 -5.75
C ASN A 250 15.68 -25.86 -4.59
N GLY A 251 14.60 -25.86 -3.83
CA GLY A 251 14.39 -24.91 -2.75
C GLY A 251 12.90 -24.66 -2.73
N ASN A 252 12.20 -25.58 -2.05
CA ASN A 252 10.89 -25.40 -1.46
C ASN A 252 10.58 -23.90 -1.48
N ILE A 253 9.66 -23.45 -2.34
CA ILE A 253 9.51 -22.01 -2.62
C ILE A 253 9.24 -21.21 -1.32
N LEU A 254 8.76 -21.92 -0.29
CA LEU A 254 8.54 -21.49 1.09
C LEU A 254 9.82 -21.44 1.97
N SER A 255 10.93 -22.00 1.51
CA SER A 255 12.23 -22.01 2.17
C SER A 255 12.92 -20.66 2.00
N ARG A 256 13.40 -20.16 3.13
CA ARG A 256 14.01 -18.85 3.30
C ARG A 256 15.28 -18.66 2.46
N ASP A 257 16.01 -19.76 2.26
CA ASP A 257 17.30 -19.80 1.55
C ASP A 257 17.13 -19.95 0.03
N SER A 258 15.89 -20.11 -0.43
CA SER A 258 15.60 -20.13 -1.85
C SER A 258 15.93 -18.76 -2.44
N LYS A 259 16.71 -18.76 -3.54
CA LYS A 259 16.99 -17.54 -4.33
C LYS A 259 15.70 -16.89 -4.85
N TRP A 260 14.58 -17.61 -4.81
CA TRP A 260 13.26 -17.24 -5.30
C TRP A 260 12.35 -16.65 -4.24
N SER A 261 12.76 -16.70 -2.99
CA SER A 261 11.96 -16.27 -1.87
C SER A 261 11.50 -14.80 -1.96
N PRO A 262 12.28 -13.84 -2.51
CA PRO A 262 11.82 -12.46 -2.70
C PRO A 262 10.63 -12.33 -3.67
N LEU A 263 10.61 -13.13 -4.74
CA LEU A 263 9.54 -13.09 -5.74
C LEU A 263 8.26 -13.73 -5.20
N LEU A 264 8.38 -14.79 -4.40
CA LEU A 264 7.24 -15.34 -3.68
C LEU A 264 6.68 -14.35 -2.66
N GLY A 265 7.55 -13.72 -1.87
CA GLY A 265 7.15 -12.70 -0.91
C GLY A 265 6.42 -11.53 -1.57
N PHE A 266 6.89 -11.07 -2.74
CA PHE A 266 6.18 -10.10 -3.58
C PHE A 266 4.77 -10.57 -3.93
N TRP A 267 4.65 -11.79 -4.46
CA TRP A 267 3.37 -12.34 -4.92
C TRP A 267 2.35 -12.47 -3.79
N VAL A 268 2.78 -12.99 -2.63
CA VAL A 268 1.92 -13.14 -1.44
C VAL A 268 1.51 -11.77 -0.90
N ALA A 269 2.46 -10.84 -0.75
CA ALA A 269 2.18 -9.50 -0.23
C ALA A 269 1.18 -8.74 -1.10
N GLU A 270 1.37 -8.77 -2.42
CA GLU A 270 0.48 -8.07 -3.34
C GLU A 270 -0.94 -8.67 -3.37
N THR A 271 -1.04 -10.01 -3.35
CA THR A 271 -2.33 -10.71 -3.30
C THR A 271 -3.06 -10.41 -1.99
N ALA A 272 -2.39 -10.55 -0.84
CA ALA A 272 -2.98 -10.31 0.47
C ALA A 272 -3.47 -8.86 0.63
N VAL A 273 -2.69 -7.89 0.14
CA VAL A 273 -3.09 -6.48 0.24
C VAL A 273 -4.24 -6.15 -0.69
N MET A 274 -4.26 -6.66 -1.92
CA MET A 274 -5.41 -6.42 -2.80
C MET A 274 -6.71 -6.98 -2.23
N LEU A 275 -6.65 -8.11 -1.52
CA LEU A 275 -7.78 -8.64 -0.75
C LEU A 275 -8.18 -7.71 0.40
N LEU A 276 -7.22 -7.20 1.20
CA LEU A 276 -7.51 -6.28 2.30
C LEU A 276 -8.11 -4.95 1.81
N VAL A 277 -7.56 -4.42 0.70
CA VAL A 277 -8.06 -3.23 0.00
C VAL A 277 -9.49 -3.42 -0.48
N TYR A 278 -9.87 -4.64 -0.84
CA TYR A 278 -11.20 -4.98 -1.30
C TYR A 278 -12.26 -4.94 -0.17
N VAL A 279 -11.85 -5.24 1.06
CA VAL A 279 -12.77 -5.39 2.21
C VAL A 279 -13.64 -4.13 2.43
N PRO A 280 -13.09 -2.91 2.56
CA PRO A 280 -13.91 -1.72 2.78
C PRO A 280 -14.90 -1.45 1.63
N ILE A 281 -14.52 -1.78 0.40
CA ILE A 281 -15.32 -1.54 -0.82
C ILE A 281 -16.56 -2.43 -0.84
N LEU A 282 -16.43 -3.68 -0.39
CA LEU A 282 -17.55 -4.63 -0.29
C LEU A 282 -18.66 -4.10 0.61
N PHE A 283 -18.29 -3.43 1.70
CA PHE A 283 -19.24 -2.95 2.71
C PHE A 283 -19.83 -1.56 2.44
N VAL A 284 -19.39 -0.84 1.40
CA VAL A 284 -20.04 0.44 1.04
C VAL A 284 -21.39 0.15 0.40
N PRO A 285 -22.52 0.66 0.89
CA PRO A 285 -23.82 0.45 0.24
C PRO A 285 -23.82 1.07 -1.17
N SER A 286 -24.24 0.31 -2.17
CA SER A 286 -24.48 0.83 -3.53
C SER A 286 -25.82 1.55 -3.57
N ILE A 287 -25.91 2.62 -4.36
CA ILE A 287 -27.22 3.22 -4.67
C ILE A 287 -28.07 2.12 -5.34
N PRO A 288 -29.28 1.83 -4.84
CA PRO A 288 -30.16 0.89 -5.52
C PRO A 288 -30.39 1.39 -6.94
N THR A 289 -30.18 0.52 -7.92
CA THR A 289 -30.56 0.80 -9.30
C THR A 289 -32.06 1.03 -9.28
N ILE A 290 -32.51 2.27 -9.38
CA ILE A 290 -33.93 2.55 -9.62
C ILE A 290 -34.17 1.94 -10.99
N ALA A 291 -34.80 0.77 -11.02
CA ALA A 291 -35.27 0.18 -12.26
C ALA A 291 -36.10 1.27 -12.92
N ALA A 292 -35.63 1.76 -14.07
CA ALA A 292 -36.41 2.68 -14.88
C ALA A 292 -37.68 1.91 -15.25
N THR A 293 -38.75 2.11 -14.48
CA THR A 293 -40.09 1.77 -14.92
C THR A 293 -40.35 2.68 -16.10
N HIS A 294 -39.98 2.19 -17.29
CA HIS A 294 -40.53 2.64 -18.54
C HIS A 294 -42.04 2.43 -18.44
N LYS A 295 -42.74 3.44 -17.91
CA LYS A 295 -44.16 3.60 -18.21
C LYS A 295 -44.20 4.07 -19.65
N SER A 296 -44.37 3.11 -20.57
CA SER A 296 -44.90 3.40 -21.89
C SER A 296 -46.28 4.03 -21.69
N GLN A 297 -46.41 5.31 -21.97
CA GLN A 297 -47.69 5.96 -22.27
C GLN A 297 -47.72 6.22 -23.76
#